data_AF-A0A1V4DX76-F1
#
_entry.id   AF-A0A1V4DX76-F1
#
_cell.length_a   1.000
_cell.length_b   1.000
_cell.length_c   1.000
_cell.angle_alpha   90.00
_cell.angle_beta   90.00
_cell.angle_gamma   90.00
#
_symmetry.space_group_name_H-M   'P 1'
#
loop_
_entity.id
_entity.type
_entity.pdbx_description
1 polymer ?
#
loop_
_entity_poly.entity_id
_entity_poly.type
_entity_poly.pdbx_seq_one_letter_code
_entity_poly.pdbx_strand_id
1 'polypeptide(L)'
;MRANLGATGLSPRQLARRRRPLVLADLVYAGYTFTHLYGFLREWIDEERESWDVIRLKLRFLGITARRKTSPNTWRWWQDAEWTADVPRRSVTNVSIHPYAWSFLADYQHKLTQSFRRTRWADEAVTVPRHDEKTLDALAEAVALVERGRTSTVRTRIARHMAEEPSFAQPWLRSLALELRRGTS
;
A
#
# COMPACT_ATOMS: atom_id res chain seq x y z
N MET A 1 -16.17 9.96 1.04
CA MET A 1 -14.88 9.48 0.49
C MET A 1 -13.80 10.56 0.50
N ARG A 2 -14.01 11.76 -0.08
CA ARG A 2 -13.01 12.86 -0.08
C ARG A 2 -12.51 13.23 1.31
N ALA A 3 -13.40 13.35 2.30
CA ALA A 3 -13.00 13.66 3.69
C ALA A 3 -11.99 12.63 4.25
N ASN A 4 -12.26 11.33 4.10
CA ASN A 4 -11.37 10.26 4.58
C ASN A 4 -10.02 10.26 3.84
N LEU A 5 -10.03 10.49 2.53
CA LEU A 5 -8.80 10.58 1.75
C LEU A 5 -7.99 11.85 2.07
N GLY A 6 -8.66 12.99 2.26
CA GLY A 6 -8.01 14.22 2.73
C GLY A 6 -7.40 14.07 4.12
N ALA A 7 -8.07 13.36 5.04
CA ALA A 7 -7.53 13.05 6.36
C ALA A 7 -6.26 12.18 6.30
N THR A 8 -6.11 11.36 5.25
CA THR A 8 -4.90 10.53 5.01
C THR A 8 -3.83 11.22 4.15
N GLY A 9 -4.01 12.50 3.82
CA GLY A 9 -3.03 13.28 3.07
C GLY A 9 -3.15 13.18 1.55
N LEU A 10 -4.30 12.72 1.04
CA LEU A 10 -4.57 12.50 -0.38
C LEU A 10 -5.40 13.61 -1.04
N SER A 11 -5.68 14.73 -0.37
CA SER A 11 -6.35 15.83 -1.06
C SER A 11 -5.46 16.44 -2.15
N PRO A 12 -6.02 16.98 -3.24
CA PRO A 12 -5.25 17.61 -4.32
C PRO A 12 -4.25 18.65 -3.79
N ARG A 13 -4.70 19.55 -2.91
CA ARG A 13 -3.86 20.58 -2.28
C ARG A 13 -2.69 20.00 -1.46
N GLN A 14 -2.93 18.91 -0.71
CA GLN A 14 -1.88 18.24 0.07
C GLN A 14 -0.88 17.55 -0.86
N LEU A 15 -1.36 16.86 -1.90
CA LEU A 15 -0.53 16.20 -2.90
C LEU A 15 0.35 17.21 -3.65
N ALA A 16 -0.21 18.33 -4.10
CA ALA A 16 0.51 19.39 -4.81
C ALA A 16 1.67 19.96 -3.99
N ARG A 17 1.52 20.05 -2.67
CA ARG A 17 2.53 20.67 -1.77
C ARG A 17 3.48 19.68 -1.12
N ARG A 18 3.22 18.38 -1.24
CA ARG A 18 4.04 17.36 -0.60
C ARG A 18 5.49 17.42 -1.09
N ARG A 19 6.46 17.36 -0.17
CA ARG A 19 7.90 17.34 -0.51
C ARG A 19 8.37 15.98 -1.01
N ARG A 20 7.85 14.89 -0.43
CA ARG A 20 8.22 13.51 -0.77
C ARG A 20 7.07 12.82 -1.49
N PRO A 21 7.34 11.91 -2.45
CA PRO A 21 6.29 11.08 -3.02
C PRO A 21 5.50 10.32 -1.95
N LEU A 22 4.23 10.07 -2.23
CA LEU A 22 3.36 9.20 -1.46
C LEU A 22 3.23 7.85 -2.19
N VAL A 23 3.35 6.76 -1.42
CA VAL A 23 3.23 5.40 -1.94
C VAL A 23 1.87 4.84 -1.53
N LEU A 24 1.06 4.50 -2.53
CA LEU A 24 -0.16 3.73 -2.42
C LEU A 24 0.21 2.25 -2.58
N ALA A 25 0.04 1.46 -1.52
CA ALA A 25 0.37 0.04 -1.52
C ALA A 25 -0.89 -0.79 -1.27
N ASP A 26 -1.07 -1.86 -2.04
CA ASP A 26 -2.23 -2.75 -1.94
C ASP A 26 -1.86 -4.20 -2.33
N LEU A 27 -2.64 -5.16 -1.85
CA LEU A 27 -2.61 -6.55 -2.33
C LEU A 27 -3.36 -6.64 -3.66
N VAL A 28 -2.63 -6.92 -4.74
CA VAL A 28 -3.18 -6.79 -6.09
C VAL A 28 -3.42 -8.16 -6.74
N TYR A 29 -4.69 -8.45 -7.01
CA TYR A 29 -5.10 -9.55 -7.89
C TYR A 29 -5.16 -9.11 -9.36
N ALA A 30 -5.92 -8.05 -9.66
CA ALA A 30 -6.23 -7.60 -11.02
C ALA A 30 -6.00 -6.09 -11.29
N GLY A 31 -5.57 -5.31 -10.29
CA GLY A 31 -5.27 -3.88 -10.44
C GLY A 31 -6.46 -2.92 -10.34
N TYR A 32 -7.70 -3.43 -10.32
CA TYR A 32 -8.92 -2.61 -10.29
C TYR A 32 -8.96 -1.56 -9.18
N THR A 33 -8.51 -1.87 -7.96
CA THR A 33 -8.49 -0.91 -6.86
C THR A 33 -7.70 0.34 -7.21
N PHE A 34 -6.51 0.17 -7.79
CA PHE A 34 -5.68 1.31 -8.19
C PHE A 34 -6.27 2.07 -9.36
N THR A 35 -6.92 1.40 -10.33
CA THR A 35 -7.61 2.07 -11.43
C THR A 35 -8.74 2.97 -10.93
N HIS A 36 -9.59 2.47 -10.03
CA HIS A 36 -10.68 3.28 -9.46
C HIS A 36 -10.16 4.43 -8.60
N LEU A 37 -9.15 4.17 -7.76
CA LEU A 37 -8.53 5.20 -6.93
C LEU A 37 -7.86 6.29 -7.79
N TYR A 38 -7.15 5.89 -8.85
CA TYR A 38 -6.53 6.82 -9.78
C TYR A 38 -7.58 7.71 -10.45
N GLY A 39 -8.63 7.12 -11.02
CA GLY A 39 -9.70 7.87 -11.71
C GLY A 39 -10.34 8.89 -10.78
N PHE A 40 -10.68 8.46 -9.55
CA PHE A 40 -11.23 9.34 -8.53
C PHE A 40 -10.28 10.50 -8.16
N LEU A 41 -8.98 10.21 -8.00
CA LEU A 41 -7.99 11.26 -7.70
C LEU A 41 -7.82 12.23 -8.87
N ARG A 42 -7.79 11.74 -10.12
CA ARG A 42 -7.69 12.60 -11.30
C ARG A 42 -8.86 13.56 -11.41
N GLU A 43 -10.08 13.03 -11.29
CA GLU A 43 -11.31 13.84 -11.29
C GLU A 43 -11.28 14.90 -10.19
N TRP A 44 -10.93 14.50 -8.96
CA TRP A 44 -10.86 15.44 -7.84
C TRP A 44 -9.77 16.52 -8.02
N ILE A 45 -8.61 16.16 -8.59
CA ILE A 45 -7.53 17.12 -8.90
C ILE A 45 -7.99 18.12 -9.97
N ASP A 46 -8.67 17.65 -11.00
CA ASP A 46 -9.17 18.50 -12.08
C ASP A 46 -10.25 19.47 -11.57
N GLU A 47 -11.14 19.00 -10.70
CA GLU A 47 -12.15 19.84 -10.05
C GLU A 47 -11.54 20.94 -9.16
N GLU A 48 -10.51 20.61 -8.35
CA GLU A 48 -9.83 21.58 -7.50
C GLU A 48 -8.79 22.43 -8.27
N ARG A 49 -8.61 22.17 -9.57
CA ARG A 49 -7.67 22.87 -10.46
C ARG A 49 -6.22 22.88 -9.94
N GLU A 50 -5.84 21.82 -9.24
CA GLU A 50 -4.45 21.65 -8.79
C GLU A 50 -3.59 21.08 -9.93
N SER A 51 -2.29 21.38 -9.92
CA SER A 51 -1.40 21.01 -11.04
C SER A 51 -1.16 19.50 -11.11
N TRP A 52 -1.79 18.84 -12.10
CA TRP A 52 -1.57 17.43 -12.38
C TRP A 52 -0.09 17.11 -12.68
N ASP A 53 0.60 17.96 -13.43
CA ASP A 53 2.01 17.78 -13.77
C ASP A 53 2.92 17.73 -12.54
N VAL A 54 2.56 18.45 -11.47
CA VAL A 54 3.27 18.38 -10.19
C VAL A 54 2.86 17.13 -9.42
N ILE A 55 1.56 16.83 -9.36
CA ILE A 55 1.03 15.73 -8.54
C ILE A 55 1.44 14.36 -9.07
N ARG A 56 1.43 14.14 -10.39
CA ARG A 56 1.78 12.85 -11.02
C ARG A 56 3.20 12.39 -10.71
N LEU A 57 4.11 13.34 -10.45
CA LEU A 57 5.48 13.06 -10.03
C LEU A 57 5.60 12.58 -8.57
N LYS A 58 4.56 12.81 -7.77
CA LYS A 58 4.49 12.52 -6.33
C LYS A 58 3.64 11.30 -5.99
N LEU A 59 2.91 10.73 -6.93
CA LEU A 59 2.19 9.47 -6.73
C LEU A 59 3.07 8.27 -7.10
N ARG A 60 3.01 7.23 -6.26
CA ARG A 60 3.64 5.93 -6.47
C ARG A 60 2.63 4.84 -6.13
N PHE A 61 2.60 3.77 -6.92
CA PHE A 61 1.70 2.63 -6.80
C PHE A 61 2.54 1.36 -6.68
N LEU A 62 2.39 0.67 -5.56
CA LEU A 62 3.11 -0.54 -5.22
C LEU A 62 2.11 -1.70 -5.06
N GLY A 63 2.10 -2.61 -6.03
CA GLY A 63 1.29 -3.83 -5.91
C GLY A 63 2.04 -4.94 -5.19
N ILE A 64 1.45 -5.49 -4.14
CA ILE A 64 1.90 -6.73 -3.50
C ILE A 64 1.19 -7.88 -4.19
N THR A 65 1.96 -8.73 -4.87
CA THR A 65 1.45 -9.79 -5.77
C THR A 65 1.87 -11.17 -5.29
N ALA A 66 1.09 -12.20 -5.60
CA ALA A 66 1.52 -13.58 -5.41
C ALA A 66 2.67 -13.90 -6.38
N ARG A 67 3.77 -14.43 -5.87
CA ARG A 67 4.92 -14.87 -6.68
C ARG A 67 4.50 -16.04 -7.57
N ARG A 68 4.53 -15.82 -8.88
CA ARG A 68 4.35 -16.87 -9.90
C ARG A 68 5.70 -17.32 -10.43
N LYS A 69 5.72 -18.38 -11.25
CA LYS A 69 6.91 -18.75 -12.03
C LYS A 69 7.40 -17.54 -12.83
N THR A 70 8.68 -17.23 -12.72
CA THR A 70 9.32 -16.13 -13.43
C THR A 70 9.42 -16.49 -14.92
N SER A 71 8.82 -15.68 -15.77
CA SER A 71 8.91 -15.76 -17.24
C SER A 71 8.98 -14.33 -17.80
N PRO A 72 9.64 -14.10 -18.94
CA PRO A 72 9.55 -12.83 -19.65
C PRO A 72 8.09 -12.40 -19.92
N ASN A 73 7.18 -13.37 -20.01
CA ASN A 73 5.74 -13.17 -20.25
C ASN A 73 4.90 -13.17 -18.97
N THR A 74 5.52 -13.01 -17.78
CA THR A 74 4.74 -12.91 -16.54
C THR A 74 3.89 -11.64 -16.58
N TRP A 75 2.58 -11.84 -16.66
CA TRP A 75 1.57 -10.78 -16.57
C TRP A 75 1.78 -9.94 -15.30
N ARG A 76 1.69 -8.62 -15.46
CA ARG A 76 1.78 -7.64 -14.36
C ARG A 76 0.48 -6.85 -14.32
N TRP A 77 -0.02 -6.62 -13.12
CA TRP A 77 -1.31 -5.97 -12.88
C TRP A 77 -1.49 -4.59 -13.52
N TRP A 78 -0.39 -3.90 -13.81
CA TRP A 78 -0.39 -2.57 -14.40
C TRP A 78 -0.29 -2.57 -15.93
N GLN A 79 -0.06 -3.72 -16.59
CA GLN A 79 0.13 -3.78 -18.04
C GLN A 79 -1.12 -3.40 -18.82
N ASP A 80 -2.30 -3.77 -18.32
CA ASP A 80 -3.60 -3.48 -18.97
C ASP A 80 -4.28 -2.24 -18.37
N ALA A 81 -3.58 -1.51 -17.50
CA ALA A 81 -4.10 -0.31 -16.86
C ALA A 81 -3.61 0.94 -17.60
N GLU A 82 -4.42 1.43 -18.55
CA GLU A 82 -4.08 2.56 -19.43
C GLU A 82 -3.58 3.79 -18.67
N TRP A 83 -4.20 4.09 -17.52
CA TRP A 83 -3.83 5.23 -16.67
C TRP A 83 -2.37 5.25 -16.23
N THR A 84 -1.70 4.09 -16.24
CA THR A 84 -0.30 3.99 -15.83
C THR A 84 0.63 4.73 -16.79
N ALA A 85 0.18 5.06 -18.00
CA ALA A 85 0.87 5.92 -18.95
C ALA A 85 0.93 7.40 -18.50
N ASP A 86 -0.01 7.84 -17.65
CA ASP A 86 -0.09 9.24 -17.21
C ASP A 86 0.93 9.58 -16.12
N VAL A 87 1.47 8.56 -15.44
CA VAL A 87 2.46 8.69 -14.38
C VAL A 87 3.85 8.24 -14.87
N PRO A 88 4.95 8.73 -14.27
CA PRO A 88 6.27 8.22 -14.61
C PRO A 88 6.34 6.70 -14.46
N ARG A 89 7.00 5.99 -15.38
CA ARG A 89 7.10 4.52 -15.34
C ARG A 89 7.63 3.96 -14.00
N ARG A 90 8.58 4.67 -13.38
CA ARG A 90 9.14 4.32 -12.05
C ARG A 90 8.12 4.43 -10.91
N SER A 91 6.97 5.03 -11.16
CA SER A 91 5.91 5.21 -10.18
C SER A 91 5.08 3.98 -9.96
N VAL A 92 5.10 3.02 -10.88
CA VAL A 92 4.27 1.82 -10.81
C VAL A 92 5.18 0.61 -10.75
N THR A 93 5.09 -0.14 -9.65
CA THR A 93 5.91 -1.34 -9.44
C THR A 93 5.16 -2.38 -8.64
N ASN A 94 5.78 -3.56 -8.50
CA ASN A 94 5.27 -4.64 -7.69
C ASN A 94 6.38 -5.30 -6.87
N VAL A 95 5.99 -5.82 -5.72
CA VAL A 95 6.77 -6.80 -4.95
C VAL A 95 5.99 -8.10 -4.95
N SER A 96 6.68 -9.22 -5.15
CA SER A 96 6.06 -10.54 -5.20
C SER A 96 6.43 -11.36 -3.97
N ILE A 97 5.42 -11.74 -3.20
CA ILE A 97 5.55 -12.53 -1.96
C ILE A 97 5.12 -13.98 -2.17
N HIS A 98 5.39 -14.85 -1.20
CA HIS A 98 5.02 -16.27 -1.29
C HIS A 98 3.49 -16.43 -1.54
N PRO A 99 3.05 -17.30 -2.46
CA PRO A 99 1.61 -17.47 -2.77
C PRO A 99 0.73 -17.73 -1.56
N TYR A 100 1.16 -18.61 -0.64
CA TYR A 100 0.42 -18.84 0.61
C TYR A 100 0.34 -17.61 1.51
N ALA A 101 1.41 -16.82 1.62
CA ALA A 101 1.36 -15.58 2.40
C ALA A 101 0.43 -14.55 1.74
N TRP A 102 0.46 -14.48 0.41
CA TRP A 102 -0.46 -13.62 -0.34
C TRP A 102 -1.91 -14.05 -0.14
N SER A 103 -2.22 -15.33 -0.32
CA SER A 103 -3.58 -15.86 -0.17
C SER A 103 -4.07 -15.78 1.27
N PHE A 104 -3.20 -16.02 2.26
CA PHE A 104 -3.53 -15.76 3.66
C PHE A 104 -4.01 -14.31 3.86
N LEU A 105 -3.23 -13.34 3.39
CA LEU A 105 -3.57 -11.93 3.54
C LEU A 105 -4.76 -11.51 2.68
N ALA A 106 -4.95 -12.08 1.49
CA ALA A 106 -5.98 -11.68 0.55
C ALA A 106 -7.34 -12.33 0.86
N ASP A 107 -7.35 -13.64 1.13
CA ASP A 107 -8.54 -14.48 1.10
C ASP A 107 -8.99 -14.96 2.49
N TYR A 108 -8.03 -15.23 3.39
CA TYR A 108 -8.31 -15.92 4.66
C TYR A 108 -8.32 -15.00 5.88
N GLN A 109 -7.43 -14.01 5.93
CA GLN A 109 -7.36 -13.07 7.04
C GLN A 109 -8.64 -12.24 7.10
N HIS A 110 -9.34 -12.32 8.23
CA HIS A 110 -10.56 -11.57 8.43
C HIS A 110 -10.26 -10.07 8.41
N LYS A 111 -11.02 -9.32 7.60
CA LYS A 111 -10.80 -7.88 7.41
C LYS A 111 -11.43 -7.10 8.57
N LEU A 112 -10.62 -6.30 9.25
CA LEU A 112 -11.09 -5.44 10.35
C LEU A 112 -12.04 -4.32 9.89
N THR A 113 -11.89 -3.89 8.63
CA THR A 113 -12.73 -2.85 8.05
C THR A 113 -13.72 -3.46 7.07
N GLN A 114 -14.98 -3.06 7.17
CA GLN A 114 -15.98 -3.44 6.18
C GLN A 114 -15.67 -2.84 4.81
N SER A 115 -16.04 -3.55 3.75
CA SER A 115 -16.02 -2.98 2.39
C SER A 115 -16.93 -1.75 2.33
N PHE A 116 -16.36 -0.60 2.01
CA PHE A 116 -17.05 0.69 1.89
C PHE A 116 -17.59 0.92 0.47
N ARG A 117 -18.44 -0.02 0.00
CA ARG A 117 -19.10 0.05 -1.30
C ARG A 117 -20.18 1.14 -1.33
N ARG A 118 -20.55 1.61 -2.54
CA ARG A 118 -21.52 2.72 -2.74
C ARG A 118 -22.81 2.58 -1.93
N THR A 119 -23.34 1.37 -1.77
CA THR A 119 -24.56 1.11 -0.99
C THR A 119 -24.41 1.31 0.52
N ARG A 120 -23.20 1.52 1.03
CA ARG A 120 -22.87 1.71 2.44
C ARG A 120 -22.29 3.09 2.75
N TRP A 121 -22.32 4.02 1.81
CA TRP A 121 -21.73 5.35 2.00
C TRP A 121 -22.48 6.22 3.01
N ALA A 122 -23.78 6.02 3.14
CA ALA A 122 -24.64 6.70 4.11
C ALA A 122 -24.92 5.84 5.36
N ASP A 123 -24.35 4.64 5.43
CA ASP A 123 -24.56 3.73 6.54
C ASP A 123 -23.61 4.09 7.69
N GLU A 124 -24.13 4.71 8.75
CA GLU A 124 -23.33 5.10 9.92
C GLU A 124 -22.69 3.89 10.60
N ALA A 125 -23.27 2.69 10.48
CA ALA A 125 -22.73 1.47 11.11
C ALA A 125 -21.35 1.09 10.57
N VAL A 126 -20.96 1.53 9.36
CA VAL A 126 -19.60 1.29 8.84
C VAL A 126 -18.54 2.17 9.50
N THR A 127 -18.95 3.21 10.23
CA THR A 127 -18.05 4.08 11.00
C THR A 127 -17.80 3.56 12.42
N VAL A 128 -18.61 2.59 12.87
CA VAL A 128 -18.50 1.97 14.19
C VAL A 128 -17.65 0.70 14.09
N PRO A 129 -16.59 0.53 14.90
CA PRO A 129 -15.81 -0.69 14.95
C PRO A 129 -16.68 -1.90 15.33
N ARG A 130 -16.47 -3.03 14.63
CA ARG A 130 -17.14 -4.30 14.96
C ARG A 130 -16.45 -4.97 16.14
N HIS A 131 -17.23 -5.61 17.00
CA HIS A 131 -16.77 -6.31 18.19
C HIS A 131 -17.25 -7.77 18.22
N ASP A 132 -17.60 -8.35 17.07
CA ASP A 132 -17.86 -9.79 17.00
C ASP A 132 -16.56 -10.59 17.17
N GLU A 133 -16.70 -11.84 17.63
CA GLU A 133 -15.59 -12.73 17.99
C GLU A 133 -14.52 -12.82 16.89
N LYS A 134 -14.94 -12.98 15.63
CA LYS A 134 -14.03 -13.03 14.48
C LYS A 134 -13.25 -11.73 14.27
N THR A 135 -13.90 -10.58 14.48
CA THR A 135 -13.23 -9.28 14.39
C THR A 135 -12.24 -9.10 15.53
N LEU A 136 -12.59 -9.51 16.75
CA LEU A 136 -11.71 -9.42 17.91
C LEU A 136 -10.49 -10.33 17.78
N ASP A 137 -10.67 -11.56 17.30
CA ASP A 137 -9.56 -12.50 17.01
C ASP A 137 -8.60 -11.93 15.97
N ALA A 138 -9.13 -11.40 14.87
CA ALA A 138 -8.32 -10.79 13.83
C ALA A 138 -7.60 -9.53 14.31
N LEU A 139 -8.22 -8.77 15.21
CA LEU A 139 -7.60 -7.60 15.83
C LEU A 139 -6.47 -8.02 16.76
N ALA A 140 -6.68 -9.06 17.57
CA ALA A 140 -5.66 -9.62 18.44
C ALA A 140 -4.46 -10.14 17.63
N GLU A 141 -4.70 -10.83 16.51
CA GLU A 141 -3.66 -11.27 15.59
C GLU A 141 -2.88 -10.07 15.01
N ALA A 142 -3.59 -9.03 14.54
CA ALA A 142 -2.96 -7.83 13.99
C ALA A 142 -2.09 -7.10 15.02
N VAL A 143 -2.57 -6.98 16.27
CA VAL A 143 -1.80 -6.40 17.38
C VAL A 143 -0.56 -7.25 17.67
N ALA A 144 -0.71 -8.56 17.80
CA ALA A 144 0.40 -9.48 18.06
C ALA A 144 1.48 -9.39 16.96
N LEU A 145 1.09 -9.27 15.69
CA LEU A 145 2.02 -9.08 14.57
C LEU A 145 2.78 -7.75 14.69
N VAL A 146 2.08 -6.65 15.03
CA VAL A 146 2.71 -5.33 15.21
C VAL A 146 3.68 -5.34 16.38
N GLU A 147 3.27 -5.87 17.52
CA GLU A 147 4.11 -5.99 18.72
C GLU A 147 5.35 -6.84 18.42
N ARG A 148 5.16 -8.00 17.78
CA ARG A 148 6.26 -8.88 17.39
C ARG A 148 7.22 -8.18 16.43
N GLY A 149 6.71 -7.44 15.45
CA GLY A 149 7.49 -6.64 14.51
C GLY A 149 8.28 -5.48 15.15
N ARG A 150 7.85 -5.01 16.32
CA ARG A 150 8.56 -3.97 17.09
C ARG A 150 9.72 -4.52 17.93
N THR A 151 9.76 -5.83 18.17
CA THR A 151 10.85 -6.44 18.95
C THR A 151 12.21 -6.30 18.26
N SER A 152 13.26 -6.11 19.05
CA SER A 152 14.65 -6.04 18.56
C SER A 152 15.05 -7.31 17.81
N THR A 153 14.59 -8.48 18.27
CA THR A 153 14.83 -9.78 17.62
C THR A 153 14.31 -9.81 16.19
N VAL A 154 13.06 -9.42 15.96
CA VAL A 154 12.46 -9.43 14.62
C VAL A 154 13.09 -8.35 13.74
N ARG A 155 13.28 -7.15 14.27
CA ARG A 155 13.95 -6.05 13.56
C ARG A 155 15.37 -6.42 13.12
N THR A 156 16.13 -7.06 14.00
CA THR A 156 17.49 -7.55 13.69
C THR A 156 17.47 -8.64 12.64
N ARG A 157 16.49 -9.56 12.70
CA ARG A 157 16.32 -10.61 11.69
C ARG A 157 16.01 -10.02 10.31
N ILE A 158 15.10 -9.05 10.24
CA ILE A 158 14.78 -8.33 9.00
C ILE A 158 16.04 -7.62 8.48
N ALA A 159 16.74 -6.86 9.33
CA ALA A 159 17.95 -6.15 8.94
C ALA A 159 19.10 -7.08 8.53
N ARG A 160 19.13 -8.33 9.00
CA ARG A 160 20.08 -9.36 8.55
C ARG A 160 19.73 -9.83 7.14
N HIS A 161 18.48 -10.19 6.89
CA HIS A 161 18.03 -10.57 5.54
C HIS A 161 18.24 -9.44 4.53
N MET A 162 17.99 -8.19 4.90
CA MET A 162 18.29 -7.04 4.02
C MET A 162 19.78 -6.91 3.69
N ALA A 163 20.68 -7.35 4.58
CA ALA A 163 22.12 -7.31 4.36
C ALA A 163 22.63 -8.42 3.45
N GLU A 164 21.86 -9.50 3.28
CA GLU A 164 22.15 -10.62 2.38
C GLU A 164 21.78 -10.30 0.92
N GLU A 165 20.97 -9.26 0.69
CA GLU A 165 20.54 -8.85 -0.65
C GLU A 165 21.63 -8.08 -1.40
N PRO A 166 21.84 -8.31 -2.72
CA PRO A 166 22.82 -7.56 -3.52
C PRO A 166 22.61 -6.04 -3.48
N SER A 167 21.37 -5.61 -3.29
CA SER A 167 20.99 -4.20 -3.16
C SER A 167 21.54 -3.53 -1.89
N PHE A 168 22.11 -4.29 -0.96
CA PHE A 168 22.75 -3.75 0.25
C PHE A 168 24.03 -2.95 -0.03
N ALA A 169 24.60 -3.06 -1.24
CA ALA A 169 25.63 -2.14 -1.69
C ALA A 169 25.14 -0.67 -1.72
N GLN A 170 23.83 -0.46 -1.86
CA GLN A 170 23.23 0.87 -1.96
C GLN A 170 23.18 1.56 -0.59
N PRO A 171 23.66 2.82 -0.46
CA PRO A 171 23.69 3.54 0.81
C PRO A 171 22.32 3.63 1.51
N TRP A 172 21.23 3.81 0.76
CA TRP A 172 19.89 3.94 1.31
C TRP A 172 19.42 2.66 2.01
N LEU A 173 19.76 1.48 1.49
CA LEU A 173 19.34 0.21 2.10
C LEU A 173 20.14 -0.08 3.37
N ARG A 174 21.43 0.30 3.39
CA ARG A 174 22.27 0.23 4.59
C ARG A 174 21.74 1.13 5.69
N SER A 175 21.40 2.39 5.38
CA SER A 175 20.80 3.31 6.35
C SER A 175 19.50 2.75 6.92
N LEU A 176 18.62 2.22 6.07
CA LEU A 176 17.36 1.62 6.51
C LEU A 176 17.56 0.41 7.44
N ALA A 177 18.51 -0.48 7.12
CA ALA A 177 18.82 -1.62 7.97
C ALA A 177 19.38 -1.19 9.34
N LEU A 178 20.17 -0.11 9.39
CA LEU A 178 20.67 0.46 10.64
C LEU A 178 19.55 1.10 11.46
N GLU A 179 18.64 1.84 10.84
CA GLU A 179 17.46 2.42 11.49
C GLU A 179 16.57 1.33 12.10
N LEU A 180 16.33 0.24 11.35
CA LEU A 180 15.56 -0.90 11.86
C LEU A 180 16.20 -1.51 13.11
N ARG A 181 17.52 -1.68 13.14
CA ARG A 181 18.25 -2.25 14.30
C ARG A 181 18.19 -1.36 15.52
N ARG A 182 18.29 -0.04 15.34
CA ARG A 182 18.24 0.94 16.43
C ARG A 182 16.85 1.01 17.06
N GLY A 183 15.83 0.67 16.29
CA GLY A 183 14.45 0.93 16.64
C GLY A 183 14.17 2.42 16.52
N THR A 184 13.10 2.78 15.81
CA THR A 184 12.65 4.17 15.78
C THR A 184 12.39 4.66 17.20
N SER A 185 13.09 5.72 17.60
CA SER A 185 12.74 6.62 18.70
C SER A 185 11.38 7.26 18.44
#